data_AF-A0A6V8QM14-F1
#
_entry.id   AF-A0A6V8QM14-F1
#
_cell.length_a   1.000
_cell.length_b   1.000
_cell.length_c   1.000
_cell.angle_alpha   90.00
_cell.angle_beta   90.00
_cell.angle_gamma   90.00
#
_symmetry.space_group_name_H-M   'P 1'
#
loop_
_entity.id
_entity.type
_entity.pdbx_description
1 polymer ?
#
loop_
_entity_poly.entity_id
_entity_poly.type
_entity_poly.pdbx_seq_one_letter_code
_entity_poly.pdbx_strand_id
1 'polypeptide(L)'
;MTTALIFGSTGAVGSQILATLLSSTTCNSITTISRRAPPTQDSKLQSTIQVDTSKWGPLIATLSPVPSVVFNTVGTTIGTAGSVASQWAIDHDLCVENAKAAKAAGVKTYVYCSSAGTSGALSPFALTPYAKMKRGVEQNIKELDFENAIILRPGMILGRENPKNKWLEDFFHGLKRLGQGFQDKWETALDLIQIPGKMMALISICI
;
A
#
# COMPACT_ATOMS: atom_id res chain seq x y z
N MET A 1 -3.60 8.61 -19.23
CA MET A 1 -4.02 7.23 -18.96
C MET A 1 -3.28 6.75 -17.73
N THR A 2 -3.97 6.23 -16.72
CA THR A 2 -3.34 5.87 -15.43
C THR A 2 -2.93 4.40 -15.45
N THR A 3 -1.65 4.15 -15.22
CA THR A 3 -1.06 2.82 -15.03
C THR A 3 -0.62 2.66 -13.58
N ALA A 4 -1.01 1.55 -12.96
CA ALA A 4 -0.76 1.31 -11.54
C ALA A 4 0.12 0.07 -11.35
N LEU A 5 1.06 0.15 -10.41
CA LEU A 5 1.79 -0.99 -9.90
C LEU A 5 1.42 -1.23 -8.43
N ILE A 6 1.14 -2.47 -8.06
CA ILE A 6 0.82 -2.86 -6.69
C ILE A 6 1.83 -3.89 -6.17
N PHE A 7 2.52 -3.55 -5.09
CA PHE A 7 3.22 -4.50 -4.24
C PHE A 7 2.31 -4.94 -3.10
N GLY A 8 2.22 -6.25 -2.86
CA GLY A 8 1.37 -6.79 -1.79
C GLY A 8 -0.10 -6.97 -2.17
N SER A 9 -0.42 -7.16 -3.45
CA SER A 9 -1.79 -7.35 -3.99
C SER A 9 -2.57 -8.54 -3.41
N THR A 10 -1.90 -9.49 -2.75
CA THR A 10 -2.55 -10.64 -2.07
C THR A 10 -2.79 -10.40 -0.57
N GLY A 11 -2.38 -9.24 -0.06
CA GLY A 11 -2.59 -8.84 1.33
C GLY A 11 -3.99 -8.25 1.56
N ALA A 12 -4.32 -8.06 2.83
CA ALA A 12 -5.57 -7.47 3.29
C ALA A 12 -5.92 -6.16 2.55
N VAL A 13 -5.01 -5.18 2.59
CA VAL A 13 -5.21 -3.87 1.95
C VAL A 13 -5.01 -3.95 0.44
N GLY A 14 -3.91 -4.58 -0.01
CA GLY A 14 -3.57 -4.62 -1.44
C GLY A 14 -4.60 -5.32 -2.33
N SER A 15 -5.31 -6.33 -1.80
CA SER A 15 -6.39 -7.01 -2.54
C SER A 15 -7.59 -6.09 -2.79
N GLN A 16 -7.91 -5.21 -1.85
CA GLN A 16 -8.98 -4.22 -2.00
C GLN A 16 -8.59 -3.11 -2.97
N ILE A 17 -7.35 -2.61 -2.88
CA ILE A 17 -6.81 -1.66 -3.87
C ILE A 17 -6.89 -2.26 -5.27
N LEU A 18 -6.48 -3.52 -5.44
CA LEU A 18 -6.57 -4.22 -6.72
C LEU A 18 -8.03 -4.31 -7.21
N ALA A 19 -8.96 -4.78 -6.39
CA ALA A 19 -10.38 -4.87 -6.78
C ALA A 19 -10.98 -3.51 -7.19
N THR A 20 -10.56 -2.44 -6.50
CA THR A 20 -10.98 -1.07 -6.80
C THR A 20 -10.47 -0.59 -8.15
N LEU A 21 -9.17 -0.79 -8.40
CA LEU A 21 -8.53 -0.39 -9.66
C LEU A 21 -9.13 -1.18 -10.84
N LEU A 22 -9.45 -2.46 -10.63
CA LEU A 22 -10.12 -3.28 -11.64
C LEU A 22 -11.54 -2.80 -11.93
N SER A 23 -12.24 -2.23 -10.96
CA SER A 23 -13.58 -1.65 -11.15
C SER A 23 -13.56 -0.24 -11.75
N SER A 24 -12.38 0.38 -11.84
CA SER A 24 -12.19 1.76 -12.30
C SER A 24 -12.04 1.85 -13.82
N THR A 25 -12.68 2.83 -14.45
CA THR A 25 -12.52 3.14 -15.88
C THR A 25 -11.32 4.04 -16.18
N THR A 26 -10.77 4.72 -15.17
CA THR A 26 -9.61 5.62 -15.34
C THR A 26 -8.27 4.89 -15.29
N CYS A 27 -8.23 3.70 -14.68
CA CYS A 27 -7.04 2.85 -14.67
C CYS A 27 -7.13 1.81 -15.79
N ASN A 28 -6.27 1.97 -16.79
CA ASN A 28 -6.29 1.15 -18.00
C ASN A 28 -5.38 -0.08 -17.91
N SER A 29 -4.36 -0.05 -17.04
CA SER A 29 -3.41 -1.15 -16.87
C SER A 29 -2.93 -1.21 -15.44
N ILE A 30 -2.93 -2.42 -14.89
CA ILE A 30 -2.54 -2.72 -13.51
C ILE A 30 -1.52 -3.83 -13.54
N THR A 31 -0.33 -3.55 -13.04
CA THR A 31 0.71 -4.55 -12.81
C THR A 31 0.74 -4.91 -11.34
N THR A 32 0.90 -6.19 -11.03
CA THR A 32 1.24 -6.62 -9.67
C THR A 32 2.59 -7.31 -9.67
N ILE A 33 3.45 -6.96 -8.71
CA ILE A 33 4.67 -7.71 -8.43
C ILE A 33 4.49 -8.34 -7.06
N SER A 34 4.48 -9.67 -7.03
CA SER A 34 4.09 -10.42 -5.84
C SER A 34 4.72 -11.81 -5.81
N ARG A 35 4.76 -12.43 -4.63
CA ARG A 35 5.28 -13.80 -4.49
C ARG A 35 4.34 -14.87 -5.05
N ARG A 36 3.07 -14.51 -5.26
CA ARG A 36 1.96 -15.39 -5.67
C ARG A 36 0.97 -14.56 -6.45
N ALA A 37 0.42 -15.10 -7.53
CA ALA A 37 -0.62 -14.40 -8.29
C ALA A 37 -1.83 -14.04 -7.40
N PRO A 38 -2.47 -12.89 -7.63
CA PRO A 38 -3.79 -12.62 -7.08
C PRO A 38 -4.81 -13.65 -7.62
N PRO A 39 -5.88 -13.96 -6.87
CA PRO A 39 -6.90 -14.92 -7.31
C PRO A 39 -7.77 -14.38 -8.46
N THR A 40 -7.73 -13.08 -8.70
CA THR A 40 -8.52 -12.39 -9.73
C THR A 40 -7.82 -12.44 -11.08
N GLN A 41 -8.60 -12.63 -12.15
CA GLN A 41 -8.17 -12.49 -13.54
C GLN A 41 -8.97 -11.37 -14.20
N ASP A 42 -8.29 -10.52 -14.98
CA ASP A 42 -8.89 -9.40 -15.70
C ASP A 42 -7.98 -9.00 -16.86
N SER A 43 -8.54 -8.48 -17.96
CA SER A 43 -7.77 -8.06 -19.12
C SER A 43 -6.85 -6.86 -18.84
N LYS A 44 -7.15 -6.05 -17.83
CA LYS A 44 -6.31 -4.94 -17.37
C LYS A 44 -5.17 -5.39 -16.44
N LEU A 45 -5.20 -6.62 -15.95
CA LEU A 45 -4.30 -7.11 -14.91
C LEU A 45 -3.13 -7.92 -15.49
N GLN A 46 -1.92 -7.44 -15.27
CA GLN A 46 -0.69 -8.18 -15.52
C GLN A 46 -0.06 -8.61 -14.19
N SER A 47 0.08 -9.92 -13.98
CA SER A 47 0.62 -10.47 -12.74
C SER A 47 2.05 -10.97 -12.95
N THR A 48 3.01 -10.26 -12.36
CA THR A 48 4.42 -10.66 -12.31
C THR A 48 4.68 -11.41 -11.00
N ILE A 49 4.93 -12.72 -11.11
CA ILE A 49 5.24 -13.57 -9.96
C ILE A 49 6.75 -13.59 -9.78
N GLN A 50 7.22 -13.07 -8.65
CA GLN A 50 8.63 -13.09 -8.25
C GLN A 50 8.73 -13.46 -6.77
N VAL A 51 9.25 -14.66 -6.49
CA VAL A 51 9.37 -15.20 -5.12
C VAL A 51 10.43 -14.45 -4.33
N ASP A 52 11.53 -14.09 -4.99
CA ASP A 52 12.63 -13.35 -4.40
C ASP A 52 12.31 -11.85 -4.33
N THR A 53 11.99 -11.36 -3.13
CA THR A 53 11.59 -9.97 -2.93
C THR A 53 12.70 -8.96 -3.22
N SER A 54 13.98 -9.37 -3.16
CA SER A 54 15.10 -8.48 -3.50
C SER A 54 15.07 -8.04 -4.97
N LYS A 55 14.41 -8.81 -5.84
CA LYS A 55 14.28 -8.53 -7.27
C LYS A 55 13.09 -7.64 -7.61
N TRP A 56 12.26 -7.26 -6.65
CA TRP A 56 11.03 -6.51 -6.91
C TRP A 56 11.27 -5.09 -7.41
N GLY A 57 12.17 -4.35 -6.76
CA GLY A 57 12.57 -3.00 -7.18
C GLY A 57 13.10 -2.97 -8.63
N PRO A 58 14.11 -3.79 -8.98
CA PRO A 58 14.65 -3.84 -10.34
C PRO A 58 13.62 -4.11 -11.45
N LEU A 59 12.56 -4.88 -11.14
CA LEU A 59 11.50 -5.17 -12.11
C LEU A 59 10.71 -3.92 -12.54
N ILE A 60 10.66 -2.86 -11.73
CA ILE A 60 9.95 -1.62 -12.08
C ILE A 60 10.53 -1.01 -13.37
N ALA A 61 11.85 -1.02 -13.52
CA ALA A 61 12.54 -0.48 -14.69
C ALA A 61 12.28 -1.28 -15.98
N THR A 62 11.76 -2.50 -15.88
CA THR A 62 11.42 -3.35 -17.03
C THR A 62 9.98 -3.12 -17.52
N LEU A 63 9.18 -2.35 -16.78
CA LEU A 63 7.78 -2.10 -17.11
C LEU A 63 7.68 -1.02 -18.19
N SER A 64 6.89 -1.30 -19.23
CA SER A 64 6.57 -0.35 -20.29
C SER A 64 5.06 -0.34 -20.52
N PRO A 65 4.38 0.80 -20.33
CA PRO A 65 4.92 2.08 -19.85
C PRO A 65 5.34 2.03 -18.36
N VAL A 66 6.16 2.99 -17.94
CA VAL A 66 6.46 3.21 -16.52
C VAL A 66 5.14 3.46 -15.75
N PRO A 67 4.93 2.83 -14.58
CA PRO A 67 3.74 3.07 -13.78
C PRO A 67 3.61 4.54 -13.36
N SER A 68 2.45 5.13 -13.62
CA SER A 68 2.13 6.48 -13.13
C SER A 68 1.99 6.55 -11.61
N VAL A 69 1.52 5.45 -10.99
CA VAL A 69 1.33 5.31 -9.55
C VAL A 69 1.82 3.95 -9.05
N VAL A 70 2.49 3.94 -7.90
CA VAL A 70 2.88 2.72 -7.18
C VAL A 70 2.18 2.66 -5.82
N PHE A 71 1.53 1.54 -5.53
CA PHE A 71 0.97 1.20 -4.23
C PHE A 71 1.86 0.16 -3.56
N ASN A 72 2.47 0.52 -2.43
CA ASN A 72 3.22 -0.40 -1.60
C ASN A 72 2.42 -0.72 -0.32
N THR A 73 1.78 -1.89 -0.33
CA THR A 73 1.04 -2.43 0.83
C THR A 73 1.72 -3.64 1.43
N VAL A 74 3.04 -3.75 1.30
CA VAL A 74 3.81 -4.86 1.85
C VAL A 74 3.93 -4.70 3.36
N GLY A 75 3.71 -5.80 4.06
CA GLY A 75 3.94 -5.90 5.49
C GLY A 75 3.71 -7.32 5.99
N THR A 76 4.36 -7.65 7.09
CA THR A 76 4.24 -8.92 7.78
C THR A 76 4.15 -8.69 9.30
N THR A 77 3.77 -9.72 10.03
CA THR A 77 3.84 -9.72 11.51
C THR A 77 5.03 -10.54 11.97
N ILE A 78 5.55 -10.23 13.16
CA ILE A 78 6.65 -10.99 13.77
C ILE A 78 6.35 -12.50 13.81
N GLY A 79 5.12 -12.91 14.13
CA GLY A 79 4.72 -14.32 14.15
C GLY A 79 4.78 -15.01 12.78
N THR A 80 4.62 -14.27 11.68
CA THR A 80 4.75 -14.80 10.32
C THR A 80 6.20 -14.71 9.81
N ALA A 81 6.93 -13.68 10.22
CA ALA A 81 8.34 -13.49 9.85
C ALA A 81 9.29 -14.41 10.63
N GLY A 82 8.88 -14.88 11.80
CA GLY A 82 9.67 -15.71 12.72
C GLY A 82 10.66 -14.92 13.57
N SER A 83 11.11 -13.74 13.13
CA SER A 83 12.02 -12.89 13.89
C SER A 83 11.82 -11.39 13.58
N VAL A 84 12.32 -10.53 14.47
CA VAL A 84 12.35 -9.07 14.24
C VAL A 84 13.21 -8.73 13.02
N ALA A 85 14.35 -9.39 12.83
CA ALA A 85 15.23 -9.15 11.69
C ALA A 85 14.56 -9.52 10.37
N SER A 86 13.88 -10.67 10.31
CA SER A 86 13.10 -11.09 9.14
C SER A 86 11.93 -10.15 8.86
N GLN A 87 11.29 -9.62 9.91
CA GLN A 87 10.25 -8.61 9.75
C GLN A 87 10.85 -7.29 9.24
N TRP A 88 12.02 -6.89 9.73
CA TRP A 88 12.73 -5.68 9.30
C TRP A 88 13.02 -5.71 7.80
N ALA A 89 13.54 -6.84 7.31
CA ALA A 89 13.85 -7.02 5.89
C ALA A 89 12.62 -6.81 4.98
N ILE A 90 11.42 -7.11 5.47
CA ILE A 90 10.16 -7.01 4.71
C ILE A 90 9.46 -5.66 4.91
N ASP A 91 9.24 -5.26 6.16
CA ASP A 91 8.46 -4.07 6.53
C ASP A 91 9.26 -2.77 6.42
N HIS A 92 10.60 -2.84 6.41
CA HIS A 92 11.49 -1.70 6.23
C HIS A 92 12.29 -1.80 4.93
N ASP A 93 13.27 -2.72 4.85
CA ASP A 93 14.30 -2.68 3.80
C ASP A 93 13.70 -2.84 2.40
N LEU A 94 12.89 -3.87 2.20
CA LEU A 94 12.17 -4.09 0.94
C LEU A 94 11.29 -2.88 0.56
N CYS A 95 10.64 -2.24 1.54
CA CYS A 95 9.78 -1.10 1.27
C CYS A 95 10.58 0.14 0.83
N VAL A 96 11.73 0.39 1.48
CA VAL A 96 12.66 1.45 1.09
C VAL A 96 13.22 1.19 -0.32
N GLU A 97 13.67 -0.02 -0.60
CA GLU A 97 14.24 -0.37 -1.91
C GLU A 97 13.21 -0.27 -3.03
N ASN A 98 11.95 -0.68 -2.79
CA ASN A 98 10.86 -0.47 -3.73
C ASN A 98 10.58 1.02 -3.98
N ALA A 99 10.67 1.87 -2.94
CA ALA A 99 10.50 3.32 -3.10
C ALA A 99 11.64 3.94 -3.91
N LYS A 100 12.90 3.60 -3.60
CA LYS A 100 14.07 4.06 -4.38
C LYS A 100 13.96 3.66 -5.84
N ALA A 101 13.63 2.40 -6.11
CA ALA A 101 13.48 1.89 -7.47
C ALA A 101 12.33 2.58 -8.22
N ALA A 102 11.20 2.84 -7.55
CA ALA A 102 10.09 3.59 -8.15
C ALA A 102 10.50 5.02 -8.52
N LYS A 103 11.19 5.73 -7.61
CA LYS A 103 11.69 7.08 -7.88
C LYS A 103 12.68 7.09 -9.05
N ALA A 104 13.62 6.15 -9.06
CA ALA A 104 14.60 6.01 -10.14
C ALA A 104 13.96 5.70 -11.50
N ALA A 105 12.86 4.94 -11.51
CA ALA A 105 12.10 4.64 -12.72
C ALA A 105 11.25 5.84 -13.23
N GLY A 106 11.18 6.94 -12.48
CA GLY A 106 10.38 8.12 -12.85
C GLY A 106 8.91 8.04 -12.46
N VAL A 107 8.56 7.18 -11.50
CA VAL A 107 7.20 7.14 -10.93
C VAL A 107 6.88 8.48 -10.27
N LYS A 108 5.72 9.04 -10.60
CA LYS A 108 5.28 10.35 -10.08
C LYS A 108 4.62 10.24 -8.71
N THR A 109 3.71 9.29 -8.57
CA THR A 109 2.92 9.10 -7.34
C THR A 109 3.30 7.82 -6.63
N TYR A 110 3.71 7.93 -5.37
CA TYR A 110 4.04 6.79 -4.51
C TYR A 110 3.13 6.75 -3.29
N VAL A 111 2.40 5.65 -3.12
CA VAL A 111 1.46 5.42 -2.02
C VAL A 111 1.99 4.31 -1.14
N TYR A 112 2.23 4.61 0.14
CA TYR A 112 2.71 3.66 1.13
C TYR A 112 1.69 3.41 2.23
N CYS A 113 1.42 2.14 2.53
CA CYS A 113 0.59 1.74 3.65
C CYS A 113 1.44 1.53 4.91
N SER A 114 1.43 2.55 5.77
CA SER A 114 2.05 2.55 7.10
C SER A 114 1.04 2.06 8.16
N SER A 115 1.11 2.56 9.39
CA SER A 115 0.19 2.24 10.48
C SER A 115 0.07 3.40 11.47
N ALA A 116 -1.13 3.61 12.01
CA ALA A 116 -1.39 4.58 13.07
C ALA A 116 -0.70 4.18 14.37
N GLY A 117 -0.50 5.15 15.27
CA GLY A 117 0.18 4.92 16.56
C GLY A 117 1.68 4.64 16.43
N THR A 118 2.24 4.59 15.22
CA THR A 118 3.67 4.44 15.00
C THR A 118 4.44 5.74 15.22
N SER A 119 3.79 6.90 15.38
CA SER A 119 4.44 8.20 15.58
C SER A 119 3.76 8.99 16.69
N GLY A 120 4.54 9.81 17.42
CA GLY A 120 4.06 10.68 18.50
C GLY A 120 4.73 10.38 19.85
N ALA A 121 5.16 11.43 20.56
CA ALA A 121 5.88 11.33 21.84
C ALA A 121 5.08 10.62 22.95
N LEU A 122 3.75 10.65 22.85
CA LEU A 122 2.82 10.03 23.80
C LEU A 122 2.29 8.67 23.33
N SER A 123 2.71 8.17 22.16
CA SER A 123 2.25 6.87 21.69
C SER A 123 3.01 5.74 22.41
N PRO A 124 2.33 4.84 23.13
CA PRO A 124 2.98 3.70 23.79
C PRO A 124 3.64 2.74 22.78
N PHE A 125 3.23 2.79 21.51
CA PHE A 125 3.76 1.93 20.45
C PHE A 125 4.94 2.54 19.69
N ALA A 126 5.25 3.82 19.87
CA ALA A 126 6.27 4.52 19.10
C ALA A 126 7.69 3.93 19.30
N LEU A 127 7.98 3.33 20.45
CA LEU A 127 9.30 2.74 20.71
C LEU A 127 9.47 1.31 20.19
N THR A 128 8.40 0.67 19.71
CA THR A 128 8.43 -0.72 19.24
C THR A 128 9.26 -0.87 17.95
N PRO A 129 9.87 -2.05 17.71
CA PRO A 129 10.58 -2.32 16.45
C PRO A 129 9.70 -2.10 15.21
N TYR A 130 8.43 -2.51 15.26
CA TYR A 130 7.48 -2.31 14.16
C TYR A 130 7.27 -0.82 13.83
N ALA A 131 7.07 0.01 14.86
CA ALA A 131 6.91 1.45 14.66
C ALA A 131 8.20 2.10 14.09
N LYS A 132 9.38 1.65 14.52
CA LYS A 132 10.66 2.11 13.96
C LYS A 132 10.79 1.74 12.48
N MET A 133 10.42 0.52 12.08
CA MET A 133 10.40 0.09 10.67
C MET A 133 9.51 1.00 9.84
N LYS A 134 8.24 1.19 10.24
CA LYS A 134 7.29 2.02 9.48
C LYS A 134 7.74 3.47 9.38
N ARG A 135 8.20 4.08 10.49
CA ARG A 135 8.74 5.45 10.47
C ARG A 135 9.99 5.59 9.59
N GLY A 136 10.88 4.61 9.59
CA GLY A 136 12.08 4.60 8.75
C GLY A 136 11.71 4.64 7.26
N VAL A 137 10.70 3.87 6.85
CA VAL A 137 10.19 3.91 5.48
C VAL A 137 9.54 5.26 5.16
N GLU A 138 8.70 5.77 6.05
CA GLU A 138 8.07 7.09 5.87
C GLU A 138 9.10 8.21 5.68
N GLN A 139 10.19 8.18 6.44
CA GLN A 139 11.27 9.16 6.34
C GLN A 139 12.01 9.03 5.00
N ASN A 140 12.35 7.81 4.57
CA ASN A 140 12.98 7.57 3.27
C ASN A 140 12.10 8.06 2.11
N ILE A 141 10.78 7.80 2.16
CA ILE A 141 9.86 8.25 1.11
C ILE A 141 9.82 9.78 1.02
N LYS A 142 9.86 10.49 2.16
CA LYS A 142 9.93 11.95 2.19
C LYS A 142 11.22 12.47 1.58
N GLU A 143 12.36 11.82 1.87
CA GLU A 143 13.67 12.21 1.34
C GLU A 143 13.81 11.96 -0.17
N LEU A 144 13.07 10.99 -0.72
CA LEU A 144 13.05 10.71 -2.16
C LEU A 144 12.31 11.75 -3.00
N ASP A 145 11.57 12.66 -2.36
CA ASP A 145 10.94 13.84 -2.99
C ASP A 145 10.09 13.47 -4.23
N PHE A 146 9.17 12.52 -4.08
CA PHE A 146 8.20 12.21 -5.13
C PHE A 146 7.33 13.41 -5.45
N GLU A 147 6.89 13.54 -6.71
CA GLU A 147 5.92 14.58 -7.10
C GLU A 147 4.67 14.51 -6.22
N ASN A 148 4.22 13.28 -5.93
CA ASN A 148 3.17 13.02 -4.96
C ASN A 148 3.57 11.84 -4.06
N ALA A 149 3.85 12.09 -2.78
CA ALA A 149 4.05 11.06 -1.76
C ALA A 149 2.84 10.96 -0.83
N ILE A 150 2.18 9.80 -0.79
CA ILE A 150 1.00 9.56 0.05
C ILE A 150 1.31 8.47 1.07
N ILE A 151 1.19 8.80 2.35
CA ILE A 151 1.43 7.86 3.45
C ILE A 151 0.10 7.61 4.16
N LEU A 152 -0.44 6.40 3.99
CA LEU A 152 -1.66 5.94 4.65
C LEU A 152 -1.31 5.41 6.04
N ARG A 153 -2.04 5.82 7.08
CA ARG A 153 -1.83 5.36 8.47
C ARG A 153 -3.12 4.78 9.03
N PRO A 154 -3.52 3.57 8.61
CA PRO A 154 -4.72 2.92 9.13
C PRO A 154 -4.59 2.62 10.64
N GLY A 155 -5.72 2.63 11.34
CA GLY A 155 -5.83 2.28 12.76
C GLY A 155 -5.30 0.89 13.11
N MET A 156 -5.22 0.59 14.41
CA MET A 156 -4.78 -0.74 14.87
C MET A 156 -5.75 -1.82 14.39
N ILE A 157 -5.23 -2.75 13.61
CA ILE A 157 -5.94 -3.94 13.12
C ILE A 157 -5.98 -4.96 14.26
N LEU A 158 -7.02 -4.92 15.08
CA LEU A 158 -7.28 -5.90 16.15
C LEU A 158 -7.84 -7.21 15.57
N GLY A 159 -7.27 -8.35 15.98
CA GLY A 159 -7.83 -9.69 15.75
C GLY A 159 -7.27 -10.45 14.55
N ARG A 160 -6.15 -11.18 14.75
CA ARG A 160 -5.55 -12.06 13.71
C ARG A 160 -5.67 -13.55 14.05
N GLU A 161 -6.75 -13.93 14.74
CA GLU A 161 -7.11 -15.33 15.01
C GLU A 161 -8.45 -15.65 14.31
N ASN A 162 -8.38 -16.10 13.04
CA ASN A 162 -9.45 -16.63 12.16
C ASN A 162 -10.51 -15.68 11.54
N PRO A 163 -11.11 -16.05 10.39
CA PRO A 163 -10.56 -16.25 9.04
C PRO A 163 -10.73 -14.98 8.17
N LYS A 164 -9.99 -14.93 7.06
CA LYS A 164 -9.71 -13.81 6.13
C LYS A 164 -10.87 -12.91 5.64
N ASN A 165 -12.12 -13.19 5.99
CA ASN A 165 -13.30 -12.55 5.40
C ASN A 165 -14.08 -11.68 6.40
N LYS A 166 -14.17 -12.04 7.70
CA LYS A 166 -14.98 -11.31 8.69
C LYS A 166 -14.34 -9.99 9.15
N TRP A 167 -13.03 -9.99 9.37
CA TRP A 167 -12.29 -8.77 9.75
C TRP A 167 -12.39 -7.67 8.68
N LEU A 168 -12.41 -8.09 7.41
CA LEU A 168 -12.54 -7.18 6.29
C LEU A 168 -13.93 -6.50 6.34
N GLU A 169 -15.00 -7.23 6.66
CA GLU A 169 -16.32 -6.63 6.87
C GLU A 169 -16.38 -5.70 8.10
N ASP A 170 -15.73 -6.05 9.21
CA ASP A 170 -15.74 -5.25 10.45
C ASP A 170 -14.97 -3.92 10.33
N PHE A 171 -13.82 -3.94 9.66
CA PHE A 171 -13.07 -2.71 9.33
C PHE A 171 -13.90 -1.79 8.43
N PHE A 172 -14.62 -2.39 7.46
CA PHE A 172 -15.50 -1.66 6.54
C PHE A 172 -16.73 -1.07 7.26
N HIS A 173 -17.24 -1.74 8.29
CA HIS A 173 -18.35 -1.25 9.12
C HIS A 173 -17.97 -0.13 10.09
N GLY A 174 -16.77 -0.18 10.68
CA GLY A 174 -16.25 0.88 11.57
C GLY A 174 -16.05 2.22 10.85
N LEU A 175 -15.76 2.15 9.56
CA LEU A 175 -15.44 3.30 8.73
C LEU A 175 -16.63 4.14 8.30
N LYS A 176 -17.81 3.53 8.20
CA LYS A 176 -19.07 4.25 7.95
C LYS A 176 -19.45 5.23 9.08
N ARG A 177 -18.75 5.22 10.24
CA ARG A 177 -19.04 6.11 11.40
C ARG A 177 -18.11 7.33 11.53
N LEU A 178 -17.03 7.44 10.76
CA LEU A 178 -16.15 8.61 10.79
C LEU A 178 -16.58 9.62 9.71
N GLY A 179 -17.16 10.74 10.17
CA GLY A 179 -18.00 11.63 9.37
C GLY A 179 -17.31 12.51 8.31
N GLN A 180 -18.19 13.19 7.55
CA GLN A 180 -17.97 14.04 6.36
C GLN A 180 -16.69 14.91 6.36
N GLY A 181 -16.28 15.50 7.49
CA GLY A 181 -15.14 16.43 7.51
C GLY A 181 -13.74 15.80 7.30
N PHE A 182 -13.59 14.48 7.48
CA PHE A 182 -12.35 13.77 7.11
C PHE A 182 -12.39 13.31 5.64
N GLN A 183 -13.59 13.06 5.11
CA GLN A 183 -13.81 12.77 3.70
C GLN A 183 -13.39 14.00 2.87
N ASP A 184 -13.85 15.21 3.19
CA ASP A 184 -13.56 16.42 2.41
C ASP A 184 -12.05 16.72 2.25
N LYS A 185 -11.25 16.50 3.30
CA LYS A 185 -9.78 16.70 3.27
C LYS A 185 -9.06 15.61 2.46
N TRP A 186 -9.65 14.42 2.38
CA TRP A 186 -9.11 13.27 1.66
C TRP A 186 -9.55 13.27 0.18
N GLU A 187 -10.78 13.72 -0.09
CA GLU A 187 -11.31 14.00 -1.42
C GLU A 187 -10.49 15.09 -2.11
N THR A 188 -10.10 16.14 -1.37
CA THR A 188 -9.21 17.20 -1.90
C THR A 188 -7.83 16.67 -2.32
N ALA A 189 -7.27 15.70 -1.58
CA ALA A 189 -5.98 15.08 -1.93
C ALA A 189 -6.07 14.10 -3.11
N LEU A 190 -7.26 13.55 -3.37
CA LEU A 190 -7.53 12.58 -4.44
C LEU A 190 -8.04 13.24 -5.74
N ASP A 191 -8.69 14.40 -5.64
CA ASP A 191 -9.05 15.27 -6.76
C ASP A 191 -7.81 15.87 -7.45
N LEU A 192 -6.74 16.14 -6.68
CA LEU A 192 -5.43 16.52 -7.23
C LEU A 192 -4.80 15.43 -8.12
N ILE A 193 -5.29 14.18 -8.06
CA ILE A 193 -4.71 13.00 -8.73
C ILE A 193 -5.66 12.46 -9.82
N GLN A 194 -6.80 13.12 -10.09
CA GLN A 194 -7.85 12.66 -11.02
C GLN A 194 -8.21 11.16 -10.82
N ILE A 195 -8.27 10.71 -9.57
CA ILE A 195 -8.68 9.35 -9.23
C ILE A 195 -10.22 9.29 -9.26
N PRO A 196 -10.84 8.44 -10.07
CA PRO A 196 -12.30 8.45 -10.25
C PRO A 196 -13.04 8.11 -8.96
N GLY A 197 -14.16 8.80 -8.73
CA GLY A 197 -14.92 8.81 -7.47
C GLY A 197 -15.37 7.45 -6.90
N LYS A 198 -15.35 6.35 -7.67
CA LYS A 198 -15.59 5.00 -7.12
C LYS A 198 -14.38 4.43 -6.36
N MET A 199 -13.18 4.92 -6.65
CA MET A 199 -11.94 4.57 -5.95
C MET A 199 -11.73 5.40 -4.67
N MET A 200 -12.37 6.57 -4.57
CA MET A 200 -12.53 7.34 -3.33
C MET A 200 -13.16 6.50 -2.22
N ALA A 201 -14.22 5.74 -2.55
CA ALA A 201 -14.96 4.94 -1.57
C ALA A 201 -14.08 3.82 -0.97
N LEU A 202 -13.31 3.08 -1.77
CA LEU A 202 -12.53 1.94 -1.26
C LEU A 202 -11.24 2.32 -0.52
N ILE A 203 -10.61 3.47 -0.84
CA ILE A 203 -9.50 4.01 -0.06
C ILE A 203 -10.00 4.63 1.24
N SER A 204 -11.17 5.29 1.19
CA SER A 204 -11.87 5.72 2.40
C SER A 204 -12.12 4.50 3.29
N ILE A 205 -12.66 3.38 2.76
CA ILE A 205 -12.93 2.15 3.52
C ILE A 205 -11.67 1.40 4.04
N CYS A 206 -10.46 1.92 3.78
CA CYS A 206 -9.22 1.39 4.37
C CYS A 206 -8.57 2.26 5.46
N ILE A 207 -9.27 3.29 6.00
CA ILE A 207 -8.82 4.19 7.08
C ILE A 207 -9.78 4.23 8.27
#